data_AF-A0A327JRF5-F1
#
_entry.id   AF-A0A327JRF5-F1
#
_cell.length_a   1.000
_cell.length_b   1.000
_cell.length_c   1.000
_cell.angle_alpha   90.00
_cell.angle_beta   90.00
_cell.angle_gamma   90.00
#
_symmetry.space_group_name_H-M   'P 1'
#
loop_
_entity.id
_entity.type
_entity.pdbx_description
1 polymer ?
#
loop_
_entity_poly.entity_id
_entity_poly.type
_entity_poly.pdbx_seq_one_letter_code
_entity_poly.pdbx_strand_id
1 'polypeptide(L)'
;MGTPLAWLGLAGLAASIVLTGAAALWLIVGSAALIVLAALIGARPALVLLGSLIAVILFILVPDALPAVLKSYGTNGRSFFRSWENEALLVVLAAIALLFWLAVWRWKEGTALGTISAIRDLDALVTFVGKAAAWLFVPLMLVIAYDVTQRKILEFYPDYLDTVFAFSSTKLQELEWHIHAVLFLFCLGYAYLKDAHVRIELVRERLSPNARVWMELVGGFIFLLPYCYLVVKFGFTFAERSFNADEVSAAQTGLSHRWIIKSTLSFGFALLALAGISSILKSLVYLYAPRRLRWHGSHYSGTPHAGQPDDLAMRGRRAD
;
A
#
# COMPACT_ATOMS: atom_id res chain seq x y z
N MET A 1 23.78 3.69 -9.33
CA MET A 1 23.14 4.13 -10.58
C MET A 1 21.91 3.25 -10.81
N GLY A 2 20.73 3.83 -11.07
CA GLY A 2 19.52 3.03 -11.31
C GLY A 2 19.67 2.31 -12.63
N THR A 3 19.74 0.97 -12.62
CA THR A 3 19.85 0.20 -13.86
C THR A 3 18.57 0.43 -14.67
N PRO A 4 18.67 0.86 -15.95
CA PRO A 4 17.51 1.08 -16.83
C PRO A 4 16.57 -0.15 -16.90
N LEU A 5 17.10 -1.35 -16.65
CA LEU A 5 16.37 -2.61 -16.54
C LEU A 5 15.27 -2.63 -15.48
N ALA A 6 15.47 -2.00 -14.31
CA ALA A 6 14.46 -1.97 -13.26
C ALA A 6 13.27 -1.08 -13.63
N TRP A 7 13.55 0.04 -14.30
CA TRP A 7 12.52 0.94 -14.81
C TRP A 7 11.77 0.33 -15.99
N LEU A 8 12.46 -0.41 -16.87
CA LEU A 8 11.83 -1.17 -17.94
C LEU A 8 10.91 -2.28 -17.39
N GLY A 9 11.33 -2.99 -16.34
CA GLY A 9 10.49 -3.98 -15.66
C GLY A 9 9.26 -3.35 -15.01
N LEU A 10 9.40 -2.22 -14.32
CA LEU A 10 8.26 -1.50 -13.74
C LEU A 10 7.32 -0.92 -14.81
N ALA A 11 7.85 -0.41 -15.91
CA ALA A 11 7.05 0.07 -17.04
C ALA A 11 6.28 -1.08 -17.71
N GLY A 12 6.90 -2.25 -17.84
CA GLY A 12 6.23 -3.46 -18.33
C GLY A 12 5.13 -3.94 -17.38
N LEU A 13 5.34 -3.89 -16.06
CA LEU A 13 4.26 -4.16 -15.10
C LEU A 13 3.12 -3.14 -15.21
N ALA A 14 3.42 -1.85 -15.34
CA ALA A 14 2.40 -0.83 -15.55
C ALA A 14 1.62 -1.03 -16.86
N ALA A 15 2.31 -1.41 -17.95
CA ALA A 15 1.68 -1.70 -19.23
C ALA A 15 0.79 -2.95 -19.18
N SER A 16 1.12 -3.93 -18.34
CA SER A 16 0.32 -5.15 -18.18
C SER A 16 -1.05 -4.92 -17.54
N ILE A 17 -1.26 -3.78 -16.87
CA ILE A 17 -2.57 -3.37 -16.32
C ILE A 17 -3.58 -3.07 -17.44
N VAL A 18 -3.11 -2.63 -18.60
CA VAL A 18 -3.94 -2.24 -19.75
C VAL A 18 -4.22 -3.43 -20.68
N LEU A 19 -3.44 -4.51 -20.58
CA LEU A 19 -3.58 -5.70 -21.41
C LEU A 19 -4.43 -6.78 -20.72
N THR A 20 -5.13 -7.59 -21.51
CA THR A 20 -5.91 -8.74 -21.01
C THR A 20 -5.45 -10.05 -21.68
N GLY A 21 -5.63 -11.19 -20.99
CA GLY A 21 -5.32 -12.52 -21.52
C GLY A 21 -3.83 -12.89 -21.56
N ALA A 22 -3.44 -13.75 -22.50
CA ALA A 22 -2.09 -14.34 -22.61
C ALA A 22 -0.96 -13.29 -22.72
N ALA A 23 -1.22 -12.17 -23.39
CA ALA A 23 -0.26 -11.09 -23.56
C ALA A 23 0.09 -10.41 -22.23
N ALA A 24 -0.88 -10.22 -21.34
CA ALA A 24 -0.67 -9.66 -20.00
C ALA A 24 0.21 -10.58 -19.14
N LEU A 25 -0.01 -11.90 -19.20
CA LEU A 25 0.81 -12.89 -18.47
C LEU A 25 2.27 -12.85 -18.89
N TRP A 26 2.55 -12.89 -20.20
CA TRP A 26 3.92 -12.86 -20.71
C TRP A 26 4.62 -11.54 -20.39
N LEU A 27 3.88 -10.42 -20.38
CA LEU A 27 4.42 -9.13 -19.95
C LEU A 27 4.77 -9.12 -18.46
N ILE A 28 3.92 -9.69 -17.60
CA ILE A 28 4.16 -9.80 -16.14
C ILE A 28 5.37 -10.71 -15.87
N VAL A 29 5.42 -11.88 -16.51
CA VAL A 29 6.53 -12.84 -16.36
C VAL A 29 7.83 -12.26 -16.91
N GLY A 30 7.80 -11.63 -18.08
CA GLY A 30 8.96 -10.97 -18.67
C GLY A 30 9.46 -9.79 -17.84
N SER A 31 8.54 -9.03 -17.26
CA SER A 31 8.86 -7.90 -16.38
C SER A 31 9.41 -8.37 -15.03
N ALA A 32 8.87 -9.44 -14.46
CA ALA A 32 9.42 -10.11 -13.28
C ALA A 32 10.84 -10.63 -13.54
N ALA A 33 11.09 -11.23 -14.71
CA ALA A 33 12.43 -11.67 -15.12
C ALA A 33 13.41 -10.50 -15.27
N LEU A 34 12.99 -9.38 -15.84
CA LEU A 34 13.80 -8.15 -15.92
C LEU A 34 14.10 -7.54 -14.55
N ILE A 35 13.14 -7.59 -13.63
CA ILE A 35 13.31 -7.14 -12.24
C ILE A 35 14.31 -8.04 -11.49
N VAL A 36 14.26 -9.35 -11.72
CA VAL A 36 15.25 -10.31 -11.20
C VAL A 36 16.63 -10.05 -11.81
N LEU A 37 16.72 -9.80 -13.12
CA LEU A 37 17.98 -9.48 -13.78
C LEU A 37 18.57 -8.16 -13.26
N ALA A 38 17.71 -7.16 -13.04
CA ALA A 38 18.10 -5.89 -12.45
C ALA A 38 18.62 -6.09 -11.02
N ALA A 39 17.97 -6.96 -10.23
CA ALA A 39 18.46 -7.34 -8.91
C ALA A 39 19.87 -7.96 -8.95
N LEU A 40 20.12 -8.84 -9.92
CA LEU A 40 21.43 -9.49 -10.11
C LEU A 40 22.54 -8.50 -10.49
N ILE A 41 22.20 -7.40 -11.16
CA ILE A 41 23.15 -6.36 -11.61
C ILE A 41 23.30 -5.23 -10.58
N GLY A 42 22.67 -5.35 -9.40
CA GLY A 42 22.80 -4.36 -8.33
C GLY A 42 21.91 -3.13 -8.49
N ALA A 43 20.73 -3.29 -9.12
CA ALA A 43 19.71 -2.27 -9.18
C ALA A 43 19.28 -1.79 -7.79
N ARG A 44 18.66 -0.60 -7.75
CA ARG A 44 18.05 -0.07 -6.53
C ARG A 44 17.03 -1.10 -5.98
N PRO A 45 17.25 -1.67 -4.79
CA PRO A 45 16.38 -2.66 -4.16
C PRO A 45 14.94 -2.19 -4.03
N ALA A 46 14.73 -0.88 -3.88
CA ALA A 46 13.41 -0.25 -3.94
C ALA A 46 12.59 -0.67 -5.16
N LEU A 47 13.19 -0.52 -6.34
CA LEU A 47 12.56 -0.80 -7.62
C LEU A 47 12.39 -2.30 -7.84
N VAL A 48 13.33 -3.10 -7.30
CA VAL A 48 13.29 -4.55 -7.38
C VAL A 48 12.16 -5.11 -6.50
N LEU A 49 12.06 -4.67 -5.25
CA LEU A 49 11.03 -5.11 -4.31
C LEU A 49 9.65 -4.62 -4.71
N LEU A 50 9.53 -3.35 -5.10
CA LEU A 50 8.30 -2.77 -5.63
C LEU A 50 7.86 -3.51 -6.89
N GLY A 51 8.78 -3.75 -7.83
CA GLY A 51 8.50 -4.51 -9.04
C GLY A 51 8.11 -5.96 -8.76
N SER A 52 8.80 -6.63 -7.82
CA SER A 52 8.48 -8.01 -7.46
C SER A 52 7.10 -8.11 -6.82
N LEU A 53 6.76 -7.18 -5.92
CA LEU A 53 5.47 -7.15 -5.27
C LEU A 53 4.34 -6.81 -6.26
N ILE A 54 4.56 -5.83 -7.14
CA ILE A 54 3.61 -5.48 -8.21
C ILE A 54 3.45 -6.66 -9.18
N ALA A 55 4.52 -7.37 -9.53
CA ALA A 55 4.43 -8.57 -10.38
C ALA A 55 3.60 -9.68 -9.73
N VAL A 56 3.76 -9.91 -8.41
CA VAL A 56 2.96 -10.89 -7.67
C VAL A 56 1.49 -10.46 -7.60
N ILE A 57 1.24 -9.18 -7.31
CA ILE A 57 -0.12 -8.62 -7.25
C ILE A 57 -0.79 -8.71 -8.63
N LEU A 58 -0.06 -8.38 -9.71
CA LEU A 58 -0.56 -8.46 -11.08
C LEU A 58 -0.75 -9.90 -11.55
N PHE A 59 0.14 -10.82 -11.18
CA PHE A 59 -0.01 -12.25 -11.46
C PHE A 59 -1.28 -12.83 -10.81
N ILE A 60 -1.62 -12.40 -9.60
CA ILE A 60 -2.86 -12.77 -8.90
C ILE A 60 -4.08 -12.06 -9.53
N LEU A 61 -3.90 -10.87 -10.12
CA LEU A 61 -4.96 -10.03 -10.71
C LEU A 61 -5.38 -10.39 -12.13
N VAL A 62 -4.65 -11.23 -12.87
CA VAL A 62 -5.05 -11.68 -14.21
C VAL A 62 -5.69 -13.08 -14.13
N PRO A 63 -6.98 -13.19 -13.75
CA PRO A 63 -7.72 -14.43 -13.93
C PRO A 63 -7.79 -14.75 -15.43
N ASP A 64 -7.81 -16.03 -15.77
CA ASP A 64 -7.94 -16.57 -17.14
C ASP A 64 -6.73 -16.45 -18.09
N ALA A 65 -5.61 -15.86 -17.65
CA ALA A 65 -4.41 -15.76 -18.49
C ALA A 65 -3.75 -17.12 -18.81
N LEU A 66 -3.57 -17.96 -17.78
CA LEU A 66 -3.00 -19.30 -17.95
C LEU A 66 -3.95 -20.21 -18.77
N PRO A 67 -5.29 -20.19 -18.54
CA PRO A 67 -6.30 -20.73 -19.45
C PRO A 67 -6.17 -20.30 -20.90
N ALA A 68 -6.00 -19.01 -21.16
CA ALA A 68 -5.86 -18.46 -22.51
C ALA A 68 -4.59 -18.95 -23.23
N VAL A 69 -3.47 -19.07 -22.51
CA VAL A 69 -2.20 -19.58 -23.07
C VAL A 69 -2.32 -21.06 -23.44
N LEU A 70 -2.80 -21.93 -22.56
CA LEU A 70 -2.86 -23.37 -22.89
C LEU A 70 -3.95 -23.70 -23.93
N LYS A 71 -5.00 -22.86 -24.03
CA LYS A 71 -5.95 -22.90 -25.13
C LYS A 71 -5.30 -22.57 -26.48
N SER A 72 -4.31 -21.67 -26.50
CA SER A 72 -3.49 -21.41 -27.71
C SER A 72 -2.57 -22.58 -28.09
N TYR A 73 -2.22 -23.44 -27.12
CA TYR A 73 -1.47 -24.68 -27.34
C TYR A 73 -2.36 -25.92 -27.58
N GLY A 74 -3.67 -25.75 -27.77
CA GLY A 74 -4.58 -26.83 -28.20
C GLY A 74 -4.94 -27.88 -27.16
N THR A 75 -4.69 -27.64 -25.87
CA THR A 75 -5.03 -28.59 -24.79
C THR A 75 -6.43 -28.34 -24.24
N ASN A 76 -7.18 -29.41 -23.91
CA ASN A 76 -8.58 -29.36 -23.48
C ASN A 76 -8.72 -28.69 -22.09
N GLY A 77 -8.87 -27.37 -22.09
CA GLY A 77 -8.63 -26.47 -20.95
C GLY A 77 -9.68 -26.41 -19.83
N ARG A 78 -10.55 -27.41 -19.64
CA ARG A 78 -11.52 -27.41 -18.52
C ARG A 78 -11.19 -28.40 -17.39
N SER A 79 -10.56 -29.54 -17.70
CA SER A 79 -10.20 -30.54 -16.68
C SER A 79 -8.77 -30.38 -16.15
N PHE A 80 -7.83 -29.94 -17.00
CA PHE A 80 -6.42 -29.72 -16.63
C PHE A 80 -6.24 -28.57 -15.63
N PHE A 81 -7.05 -27.52 -15.76
CA PHE A 81 -6.91 -26.29 -14.96
C PHE A 81 -7.36 -26.41 -13.52
N ARG A 82 -8.40 -27.21 -13.26
CA ARG A 82 -8.91 -27.35 -11.88
C ARG A 82 -7.90 -28.05 -10.95
N SER A 83 -7.01 -28.89 -11.50
CA SER A 83 -5.93 -29.53 -10.76
C SER A 83 -4.64 -28.70 -10.74
N TRP A 84 -4.35 -27.91 -11.78
CA TRP A 84 -3.13 -27.11 -11.87
C TRP A 84 -3.25 -25.68 -11.32
N GLU A 85 -4.43 -25.07 -11.22
CA GLU A 85 -4.57 -23.70 -10.68
C GLU A 85 -4.09 -23.60 -9.24
N ASN A 86 -4.41 -24.59 -8.40
CA ASN A 86 -3.96 -24.62 -7.01
C ASN A 86 -2.49 -25.03 -6.89
N GLU A 87 -2.06 -26.06 -7.63
CA GLU A 87 -0.69 -26.58 -7.59
C GLU A 87 0.31 -25.60 -8.21
N ALA A 88 -0.03 -24.96 -9.33
CA ALA A 88 0.82 -23.95 -9.97
C ALA A 88 0.91 -22.68 -9.11
N LEU A 89 -0.17 -22.28 -8.45
CA LEU A 89 -0.14 -21.17 -7.50
C LEU A 89 0.74 -21.49 -6.29
N LEU A 90 0.68 -22.73 -5.76
CA LEU A 90 1.58 -23.19 -4.70
C LEU A 90 3.03 -23.26 -5.15
N VAL A 91 3.33 -23.74 -6.37
CA VAL A 91 4.68 -23.78 -6.94
C VAL A 91 5.22 -22.37 -7.18
N VAL A 92 4.40 -21.44 -7.68
CA VAL A 92 4.78 -20.05 -7.88
C VAL A 92 5.02 -19.36 -6.52
N LEU A 93 4.16 -19.57 -5.52
CA LEU A 93 4.37 -19.07 -4.16
C LEU A 93 5.63 -19.67 -3.51
N ALA A 94 5.88 -20.97 -3.69
CA ALA A 94 7.09 -21.63 -3.19
C ALA A 94 8.36 -21.12 -3.91
N ALA A 95 8.29 -20.88 -5.22
CA ALA A 95 9.37 -20.28 -5.99
C ALA A 95 9.63 -18.83 -5.55
N ILE A 96 8.59 -18.03 -5.32
CA ILE A 96 8.70 -16.66 -4.79
C ILE A 96 9.28 -16.68 -3.37
N ALA A 97 8.82 -17.58 -2.50
CA ALA A 97 9.34 -17.74 -1.14
C ALA A 97 10.81 -18.19 -1.14
N LEU A 98 11.19 -19.10 -2.05
CA LEU A 98 12.56 -19.54 -2.24
C LEU A 98 13.44 -18.41 -2.79
N LEU A 99 12.97 -17.65 -3.78
CA LEU A 99 13.69 -16.50 -4.34
C LEU A 99 13.83 -15.38 -3.31
N PHE A 100 12.81 -15.13 -2.51
CA PHE A 100 12.85 -14.23 -1.36
C PHE A 100 13.87 -14.69 -0.32
N TRP A 101 13.84 -15.99 0.04
CA TRP A 101 14.80 -16.59 0.97
C TRP A 101 16.24 -16.49 0.45
N LEU A 102 16.47 -16.78 -0.84
CA LEU A 102 17.78 -16.64 -1.50
C LEU A 102 18.25 -15.17 -1.56
N ALA A 103 17.34 -14.22 -1.81
CA ALA A 103 17.63 -12.79 -1.82
C ALA A 103 18.00 -12.27 -0.43
N VAL A 104 17.32 -12.75 0.61
CA VAL A 104 17.61 -12.44 2.02
C VAL A 104 18.93 -13.10 2.45
N TRP A 105 19.19 -14.35 2.04
CA TRP A 105 20.39 -15.10 2.42
C TRP A 105 21.68 -14.54 1.80
N ARG A 106 21.58 -13.90 0.63
CA ARG A 106 22.71 -13.24 -0.07
C ARG A 106 22.80 -11.73 0.18
N TRP A 107 22.19 -11.20 1.23
CA TRP A 107 22.17 -9.76 1.50
C TRP A 107 23.58 -9.17 1.71
N LYS A 108 24.07 -8.48 0.68
CA LYS A 108 25.32 -7.71 0.70
C LYS A 108 25.03 -6.29 1.18
N GLU A 109 26.07 -5.59 1.65
CA GLU A 109 25.94 -4.24 2.21
C GLU A 109 25.35 -3.23 1.22
N GLY A 110 25.67 -3.34 -0.07
CA GLY A 110 25.09 -2.50 -1.12
C GLY A 110 23.57 -2.68 -1.28
N THR A 111 23.06 -3.91 -1.17
CA THR A 111 21.61 -4.18 -1.27
C THR A 111 20.85 -3.76 -0.02
N ALA A 112 21.50 -3.81 1.15
CA ALA A 112 20.90 -3.27 2.38
C ALA A 112 20.72 -1.75 2.31
N LEU A 113 21.74 -1.02 1.85
CA LEU A 113 21.68 0.44 1.69
C LEU A 113 20.60 0.88 0.71
N GLY A 114 20.46 0.17 -0.41
CA GLY A 114 19.43 0.50 -1.39
C GLY A 114 18.00 0.13 -0.94
N THR A 115 17.84 -0.80 0.01
CA THR A 115 16.55 -1.08 0.66
C THR A 115 16.21 0.04 1.64
N ILE A 116 17.21 0.55 2.38
CA ILE A 116 17.03 1.70 3.27
C ILE A 116 16.62 2.95 2.47
N SER A 117 17.19 3.18 1.28
CA SER A 117 16.72 4.29 0.42
C SER A 117 15.27 4.08 -0.03
N ALA A 118 14.88 2.85 -0.37
CA ALA A 118 13.48 2.51 -0.71
C ALA A 118 12.50 2.91 0.38
N ILE A 119 12.84 2.53 1.61
CA ILE A 119 12.05 2.81 2.81
C ILE A 119 11.86 4.32 2.97
N ARG A 120 12.93 5.10 2.79
CA ARG A 120 12.87 6.57 2.89
C ARG A 120 11.98 7.19 1.82
N ASP A 121 12.06 6.71 0.58
CA ASP A 121 11.25 7.21 -0.53
C ASP A 121 9.75 6.91 -0.30
N LEU A 122 9.42 5.68 0.12
CA LEU A 122 8.05 5.27 0.47
C LEU A 122 7.50 6.08 1.65
N ASP A 123 8.28 6.21 2.72
CA ASP A 123 7.90 6.98 3.90
C ASP A 123 7.66 8.46 3.55
N ALA A 124 8.51 9.03 2.69
CA ALA A 124 8.38 10.41 2.25
C ALA A 124 7.09 10.63 1.45
N LEU A 125 6.78 9.73 0.50
CA LEU A 125 5.55 9.80 -0.28
C LEU A 125 4.30 9.72 0.61
N VAL A 126 4.21 8.69 1.46
CA VAL A 126 3.06 8.50 2.36
C VAL A 126 2.94 9.67 3.34
N THR A 127 4.07 10.15 3.88
CA THR A 127 4.09 11.31 4.78
C THR A 127 3.64 12.59 4.09
N PHE A 128 4.09 12.82 2.85
CA PHE A 128 3.67 13.98 2.06
C PHE A 128 2.16 13.97 1.82
N VAL A 129 1.63 12.85 1.32
CA VAL A 129 0.20 12.73 1.01
C VAL A 129 -0.64 12.83 2.28
N GLY A 130 -0.25 12.17 3.37
CA GLY A 130 -0.97 12.25 4.65
C GLY A 130 -0.97 13.65 5.25
N LYS A 131 0.16 14.36 5.22
CA LYS A 131 0.24 15.76 5.69
C LYS A 131 -0.56 16.72 4.81
N ALA A 132 -0.55 16.51 3.49
CA ALA A 132 -1.38 17.28 2.57
C ALA A 132 -2.87 17.04 2.84
N ALA A 133 -3.28 15.79 3.04
CA ALA A 133 -4.66 15.44 3.38
C ALA A 133 -5.08 15.97 4.75
N ALA A 134 -4.18 16.06 5.73
CA ALA A 134 -4.47 16.61 7.05
C ALA A 134 -4.96 18.08 6.99
N TRP A 135 -4.54 18.85 5.98
CA TRP A 135 -5.04 20.21 5.78
C TRP A 135 -6.53 20.26 5.44
N LEU A 136 -7.14 19.16 4.98
CA LEU A 136 -8.60 19.07 4.76
C LEU A 136 -9.40 19.25 6.05
N PHE A 137 -8.77 19.17 7.22
CA PHE A 137 -9.40 19.49 8.50
C PHE A 137 -9.92 20.93 8.54
N VAL A 138 -9.17 21.87 7.94
CA VAL A 138 -9.54 23.29 7.90
C VAL A 138 -10.83 23.53 7.11
N PRO A 139 -10.95 23.15 5.81
CA PRO A 139 -12.19 23.29 5.08
C PRO A 139 -13.32 22.45 5.67
N LEU A 140 -13.05 21.27 6.24
CA LEU A 140 -14.07 20.49 6.96
C LEU A 140 -14.69 21.31 8.11
N MET A 141 -13.86 21.92 8.96
CA MET A 141 -14.38 22.75 10.05
C MET A 141 -15.12 23.99 9.54
N LEU A 142 -14.66 24.62 8.46
CA LEU A 142 -15.37 25.75 7.88
C LEU A 142 -16.75 25.35 7.36
N VAL A 143 -16.88 24.19 6.71
CA VAL A 143 -18.17 23.67 6.23
C VAL A 143 -19.09 23.36 7.40
N ILE A 144 -18.60 22.67 8.45
CA ILE A 144 -19.40 22.35 9.64
C ILE A 144 -19.88 23.64 10.34
N ALA A 145 -18.98 24.60 10.55
CA ALA A 145 -19.31 25.87 11.19
C ALA A 145 -20.36 26.63 10.37
N TYR A 146 -20.22 26.62 9.04
CA TYR A 146 -21.16 27.23 8.12
C TYR A 146 -22.54 26.57 8.18
N ASP A 147 -22.60 25.23 8.10
CA ASP A 147 -23.83 24.47 8.12
C ASP A 147 -24.59 24.61 9.45
N VAL A 148 -23.87 24.62 10.58
CA VAL A 148 -24.47 24.90 11.90
C VAL A 148 -24.99 26.35 11.99
N THR A 149 -24.20 27.32 11.53
CA THR A 149 -24.56 28.74 11.62
C THR A 149 -25.77 29.07 10.75
N GLN A 150 -25.80 28.60 9.50
CA GLN A 150 -26.92 28.87 8.60
C GLN A 150 -28.23 28.29 9.16
N ARG A 151 -28.21 27.09 9.74
CA ARG A 151 -29.39 26.46 10.33
C ARG A 151 -29.94 27.31 11.46
N LYS A 152 -29.05 27.85 12.29
CA LYS A 152 -29.46 28.71 13.39
C LYS A 152 -30.01 30.05 12.90
N ILE A 153 -29.43 30.63 11.84
CA ILE A 153 -29.94 31.86 11.22
C ILE A 153 -31.33 31.63 10.63
N LEU A 154 -31.55 30.49 9.95
CA LEU A 154 -32.84 30.13 9.36
C LEU A 154 -33.96 29.99 10.41
N GLU A 155 -33.65 29.58 11.64
CA GLU A 155 -34.62 29.55 12.75
C GLU A 155 -35.10 30.95 13.16
N PHE A 156 -34.25 31.98 13.08
CA PHE A 156 -34.57 33.35 13.49
C PHE A 156 -34.99 34.26 12.32
N TYR A 157 -34.52 33.98 11.11
CA TYR A 157 -34.71 34.78 9.90
C TYR A 157 -35.04 33.86 8.70
N PRO A 158 -36.32 33.50 8.51
CA PRO A 158 -36.75 32.59 7.44
C PRO A 158 -36.43 33.10 6.03
N ASP A 159 -36.45 34.42 5.84
CA ASP A 159 -36.16 35.10 4.56
C ASP A 159 -34.71 34.88 4.07
N TYR A 160 -33.84 34.34 4.92
CA TYR A 160 -32.47 33.97 4.54
C TYR A 160 -32.43 32.94 3.40
N LEU A 161 -33.46 32.11 3.23
CA LEU A 161 -33.56 31.11 2.15
C LEU A 161 -33.50 31.72 0.75
N ASP A 162 -33.94 32.96 0.58
CA ASP A 162 -33.98 33.64 -0.72
C ASP A 162 -32.63 34.27 -1.08
N THR A 163 -31.62 34.17 -0.20
CA THR A 163 -30.28 34.69 -0.45
C THR A 163 -29.41 33.69 -1.22
N VAL A 164 -28.46 34.20 -2.02
CA VAL A 164 -27.46 33.38 -2.74
C VAL A 164 -26.52 32.60 -1.81
N PHE A 165 -26.53 32.91 -0.52
CA PHE A 165 -25.73 32.25 0.50
C PHE A 165 -26.49 31.06 1.14
N ALA A 166 -27.79 30.92 0.95
CA ALA A 166 -28.50 29.74 1.46
C ALA A 166 -28.12 28.50 0.66
N PHE A 167 -27.41 27.56 1.31
CA PHE A 167 -27.13 26.24 0.75
C PHE A 167 -28.05 25.20 1.40
N SER A 168 -28.46 24.19 0.63
CA SER A 168 -29.19 23.06 1.20
C SER A 168 -28.33 22.38 2.28
N SER A 169 -28.82 22.33 3.53
CA SER A 169 -28.10 21.69 4.64
C SER A 169 -27.73 20.24 4.30
N THR A 170 -28.55 19.53 3.52
CA THR A 170 -28.23 18.19 3.02
C THR A 170 -26.97 18.15 2.15
N LYS A 171 -26.74 19.14 1.27
CA LYS A 171 -25.50 19.21 0.46
C LYS A 171 -24.28 19.43 1.32
N LEU A 172 -24.40 20.30 2.33
CA LEU A 172 -23.29 20.63 3.22
C LEU A 172 -22.95 19.45 4.13
N GLN A 173 -23.94 18.82 4.75
CA GLN A 173 -23.75 17.58 5.51
C GLN A 173 -23.14 16.47 4.65
N GLU A 174 -23.56 16.36 3.38
CA GLU A 174 -22.93 15.42 2.48
C GLU A 174 -21.47 15.76 2.19
N LEU A 175 -21.17 17.03 1.94
CA LEU A 175 -19.81 17.50 1.74
C LEU A 175 -18.93 17.26 2.98
N GLU A 176 -19.47 17.42 4.18
CA GLU A 176 -18.76 17.17 5.44
C GLU A 176 -18.26 15.73 5.51
N TRP A 177 -19.14 14.74 5.34
CA TRP A 177 -18.71 13.34 5.42
C TRP A 177 -17.82 12.94 4.24
N HIS A 178 -17.95 13.58 3.07
CA HIS A 178 -17.02 13.38 1.96
C HIS A 178 -15.62 13.87 2.33
N ILE A 179 -15.46 15.13 2.76
CA ILE A 179 -14.17 15.70 3.15
C ILE A 179 -13.57 14.90 4.31
N HIS A 180 -14.38 14.54 5.30
CA HIS A 180 -13.95 13.73 6.43
C HIS A 180 -13.41 12.37 6.01
N ALA A 181 -14.11 11.67 5.11
CA ALA A 181 -13.64 10.38 4.62
C ALA A 181 -12.35 10.49 3.81
N VAL A 182 -12.18 11.51 2.95
CA VAL A 182 -10.90 11.73 2.27
C VAL A 182 -9.77 11.99 3.26
N LEU A 183 -10.00 12.90 4.22
CA LEU A 183 -9.05 13.22 5.28
C LEU A 183 -8.62 11.95 6.04
N PHE A 184 -9.58 11.16 6.50
CA PHE A 184 -9.32 9.96 7.29
C PHE A 184 -8.55 8.90 6.48
N LEU A 185 -9.05 8.56 5.29
CA LEU A 185 -8.50 7.49 4.45
C LEU A 185 -7.08 7.80 3.97
N PHE A 186 -6.79 9.06 3.64
CA PHE A 186 -5.46 9.45 3.15
C PHE A 186 -4.46 9.65 4.31
N CYS A 187 -4.94 9.95 5.52
CA CYS A 187 -4.11 9.97 6.72
C CYS A 187 -3.81 8.57 7.28
N LEU A 188 -4.53 7.54 6.87
CA LEU A 188 -4.43 6.19 7.43
C LEU A 188 -3.00 5.61 7.31
N GLY A 189 -2.40 5.66 6.12
CA GLY A 189 -1.02 5.21 5.92
C GLY A 189 0.00 6.03 6.71
N TYR A 190 -0.21 7.34 6.83
CA TYR A 190 0.65 8.22 7.63
C TYR A 190 0.57 7.90 9.12
N ALA A 191 -0.63 7.68 9.65
CA ALA A 191 -0.85 7.24 11.02
C ALA A 191 -0.20 5.87 11.29
N TYR A 192 -0.19 4.96 10.31
CA TYR A 192 0.50 3.67 10.42
C TYR A 192 2.02 3.84 10.54
N LEU A 193 2.63 4.70 9.71
CA LEU A 193 4.07 5.00 9.79
C LEU A 193 4.49 5.69 11.10
N LYS A 194 3.55 6.36 11.77
CA LYS A 194 3.76 7.04 13.05
C LYS A 194 3.40 6.20 14.28
N ASP A 195 3.06 4.93 14.08
CA ASP A 195 2.60 4.04 15.17
C ASP A 195 1.44 4.64 15.98
N ALA A 196 0.60 5.44 15.33
CA ALA A 196 -0.58 6.05 15.95
C ALA A 196 -1.79 5.11 15.98
N HIS A 197 -1.71 3.94 15.33
CA HIS A 197 -2.74 2.92 15.42
C HIS A 197 -2.68 2.23 16.78
N VAL A 198 -3.84 1.94 17.35
CA VAL A 198 -3.94 1.18 18.59
C VAL A 198 -3.36 -0.22 18.35
N ARG A 199 -2.27 -0.52 19.04
CA ARG A 199 -1.62 -1.83 19.06
C ARG A 199 -1.87 -2.47 20.42
N ILE A 200 -1.88 -3.79 20.48
CA ILE A 200 -2.02 -4.54 21.74
C ILE A 200 -0.67 -4.53 22.46
N GLU A 201 -0.35 -3.43 23.14
CA GLU A 201 0.94 -3.23 23.81
C GLU A 201 1.19 -4.21 24.98
N LEU A 202 0.12 -4.65 25.65
CA LEU A 202 0.17 -5.65 26.74
C LEU A 202 0.88 -6.95 26.36
N VAL A 203 0.74 -7.39 25.11
CA VAL A 203 1.40 -8.59 24.59
C VAL A 203 2.81 -8.27 24.13
N ARG A 204 3.02 -7.08 23.53
CA ARG A 204 4.33 -6.64 23.02
C ARG A 204 5.36 -6.47 24.13
N GLU A 205 4.97 -5.94 25.28
CA GLU A 205 5.90 -5.67 26.39
C GLU A 205 6.67 -6.93 26.85
N ARG A 206 6.02 -8.09 26.81
CA ARG A 206 6.60 -9.38 27.24
C ARG A 206 7.46 -10.06 26.16
N LEU A 207 7.45 -9.54 24.94
CA LEU A 207 8.15 -10.14 23.80
C LEU A 207 9.54 -9.54 23.60
N SER A 208 10.48 -10.39 23.17
CA SER A 208 11.83 -9.96 22.81
C SER A 208 11.82 -9.01 21.60
N PRO A 209 12.85 -8.15 21.43
CA PRO A 209 12.92 -7.22 20.29
C PRO A 209 12.76 -7.90 18.93
N ASN A 210 13.36 -9.08 18.76
CA ASN A 210 13.22 -9.87 17.53
C ASN A 210 11.80 -10.41 17.35
N ALA A 211 11.15 -10.88 18.41
CA ALA A 211 9.77 -11.37 18.34
C ALA A 211 8.78 -10.24 17.97
N ARG A 212 8.99 -9.03 18.50
CA ARG A 212 8.19 -7.84 18.13
C ARG A 212 8.28 -7.52 16.64
N VAL A 213 9.50 -7.57 16.09
CA VAL A 213 9.74 -7.30 14.66
C VAL A 213 9.18 -8.43 13.78
N TRP A 214 9.29 -9.68 14.21
CA TRP A 214 8.67 -10.80 13.51
C TRP A 214 7.14 -10.70 13.47
N MET A 215 6.50 -10.28 14.57
CA MET A 215 5.06 -10.03 14.58
C MET A 215 4.66 -8.94 13.58
N GLU A 216 5.42 -7.85 13.48
CA GLU A 216 5.14 -6.78 12.50
C GLU A 216 5.30 -7.30 11.07
N LEU A 217 6.35 -8.09 10.81
CA LEU A 217 6.61 -8.65 9.50
C LEU A 217 5.51 -9.63 9.06
N VAL A 218 5.15 -10.58 9.92
CA VAL A 218 4.12 -11.59 9.64
C VAL A 218 2.74 -10.93 9.60
N GLY A 219 2.45 -10.04 10.54
CA GLY A 219 1.23 -9.23 10.60
C GLY A 219 1.02 -8.43 9.32
N GLY A 220 2.05 -7.69 8.92
CA GLY A 220 2.06 -6.91 7.70
C GLY A 220 1.85 -7.75 6.44
N PHE A 221 2.56 -8.86 6.34
CA PHE A 221 2.56 -9.68 5.13
C PHE A 221 1.31 -10.56 4.97
N ILE A 222 0.83 -11.20 6.05
CA ILE A 222 -0.28 -12.16 6.00
C ILE A 222 -1.64 -11.48 6.19
N PHE A 223 -1.71 -10.40 6.95
CA PHE A 223 -2.99 -9.77 7.29
C PHE A 223 -3.15 -8.41 6.61
N LEU A 224 -2.22 -7.48 6.82
CA LEU A 224 -2.37 -6.10 6.34
C LEU A 224 -2.38 -6.02 4.80
N LEU A 225 -1.36 -6.56 4.13
CA LEU A 225 -1.26 -6.46 2.67
C LEU A 225 -2.40 -7.17 1.93
N PRO A 226 -2.80 -8.41 2.30
CA PRO A 226 -3.94 -9.07 1.67
C PRO A 226 -5.24 -8.31 1.92
N TYR A 227 -5.45 -7.76 3.12
CA TYR A 227 -6.62 -6.94 3.41
C TYR A 227 -6.66 -5.68 2.55
N CYS A 228 -5.55 -4.92 2.50
CA CYS A 228 -5.46 -3.74 1.65
C CYS A 228 -5.70 -4.09 0.17
N TYR A 229 -5.17 -5.21 -0.31
CA TYR A 229 -5.41 -5.68 -1.68
C TYR A 229 -6.90 -5.91 -1.96
N LEU A 230 -7.60 -6.62 -1.08
CA LEU A 230 -9.02 -6.89 -1.24
C LEU A 230 -9.83 -5.58 -1.29
N VAL A 231 -9.53 -4.66 -0.37
CA VAL A 231 -10.22 -3.36 -0.31
C VAL A 231 -9.95 -2.52 -1.57
N VAL A 232 -8.72 -2.49 -2.08
CA VAL A 232 -8.39 -1.77 -3.32
C VAL A 232 -9.11 -2.37 -4.52
N LYS A 233 -9.12 -3.71 -4.66
CA LYS A 233 -9.76 -4.41 -5.79
C LYS A 233 -11.27 -4.18 -5.81
N PHE A 234 -11.94 -4.43 -4.68
CA PHE A 234 -13.39 -4.26 -4.58
C PHE A 234 -13.80 -2.79 -4.51
N GLY A 235 -12.97 -1.93 -3.93
CA GLY A 235 -13.18 -0.49 -3.93
C GLY A 235 -13.12 0.11 -5.34
N PHE A 236 -12.20 -0.37 -6.19
CA PHE A 236 -12.09 0.13 -7.56
C PHE A 236 -13.32 -0.24 -8.39
N THR A 237 -13.75 -1.51 -8.33
CA THR A 237 -14.99 -1.96 -8.99
C THR A 237 -16.23 -1.26 -8.42
N PHE A 238 -16.23 -0.91 -7.13
CA PHE A 238 -17.30 -0.13 -6.52
C PHE A 238 -17.37 1.32 -7.05
N ALA A 239 -16.21 1.96 -7.24
CA ALA A 239 -16.12 3.30 -7.82
C ALA A 239 -16.46 3.31 -9.32
N GLU A 240 -15.97 2.32 -10.07
CA GLU A 240 -16.25 2.16 -11.51
C GLU A 240 -17.75 1.98 -11.78
N ARG A 241 -18.43 1.13 -11.03
CA ARG A 241 -19.90 0.95 -11.15
C ARG A 241 -20.65 2.25 -10.90
N SER A 242 -20.20 3.02 -9.92
CA SER A 242 -20.79 4.32 -9.58
C SER A 242 -20.58 5.35 -10.69
N PHE A 243 -19.42 5.32 -11.34
CA PHE A 243 -19.11 6.19 -12.47
C PHE A 243 -19.96 5.83 -13.69
N ASN A 244 -20.03 4.55 -14.05
CA ASN A 244 -20.81 4.10 -15.21
C ASN A 244 -22.32 4.26 -15.02
N ALA A 245 -22.80 4.31 -13.79
CA ALA A 245 -24.21 4.54 -13.46
C ALA A 245 -24.55 6.03 -13.25
N ASP A 246 -23.59 6.95 -13.42
CA ASP A 246 -23.71 8.38 -13.10
C ASP A 246 -24.38 8.61 -11.74
N GLU A 247 -23.89 7.90 -10.71
CA GLU A 247 -24.58 7.83 -9.43
C GLU A 247 -24.61 9.18 -8.71
N VAL A 248 -25.82 9.60 -8.38
CA VAL A 248 -26.13 10.80 -7.58
C VAL A 248 -26.62 10.39 -6.20
N SER A 249 -26.53 11.29 -5.22
CA SER A 249 -27.11 11.04 -3.90
C SER A 249 -28.60 10.70 -3.96
N ALA A 250 -29.02 9.81 -3.05
CA ALA A 250 -30.42 9.46 -2.86
C ALA A 250 -31.27 10.63 -2.34
N ALA A 251 -30.64 11.64 -1.74
CA ALA A 251 -31.33 12.86 -1.33
C ALA A 251 -31.64 13.72 -2.56
N GLN A 252 -32.87 14.26 -2.63
CA GLN A 252 -33.32 15.13 -3.74
C GLN A 252 -32.40 16.34 -3.97
N THR A 253 -31.76 16.84 -2.91
CA THR A 253 -30.81 17.93 -2.97
C THR A 253 -29.37 17.50 -2.72
N GLY A 254 -29.01 16.22 -2.74
CA GLY A 254 -27.65 15.77 -2.38
C GLY A 254 -26.57 16.06 -3.44
N LEU A 255 -25.34 15.64 -3.15
CA LEU A 255 -24.20 15.78 -4.04
C LEU A 255 -24.30 14.81 -5.23
N SER A 256 -23.83 15.26 -6.38
CA SER A 256 -23.64 14.44 -7.57
C SER A 256 -22.26 13.77 -7.57
N HIS A 257 -22.05 12.81 -8.49
CA HIS A 257 -20.76 12.14 -8.69
C HIS A 257 -20.24 11.35 -7.48
N ARG A 258 -21.06 10.44 -6.95
CA ARG A 258 -20.68 9.57 -5.81
C ARG A 258 -19.45 8.69 -6.08
N TRP A 259 -19.07 8.49 -7.34
CA TRP A 259 -17.86 7.77 -7.69
C TRP A 259 -16.59 8.40 -7.10
N ILE A 260 -16.56 9.72 -6.89
CA ILE A 260 -15.41 10.43 -6.31
C ILE A 260 -15.14 9.89 -4.91
N ILE A 261 -16.14 9.87 -4.04
CA ILE A 261 -15.94 9.42 -2.67
C ILE A 261 -15.69 7.92 -2.60
N LYS A 262 -16.34 7.12 -3.46
CA LYS A 262 -16.09 5.68 -3.53
C LYS A 262 -14.65 5.37 -3.97
N SER A 263 -14.06 6.17 -4.85
CA SER A 263 -12.67 6.01 -5.28
C SER A 263 -11.66 6.25 -4.16
N THR A 264 -11.99 7.12 -3.19
CA THR A 264 -11.08 7.48 -2.09
C THR A 264 -10.77 6.29 -1.19
N LEU A 265 -11.67 5.30 -1.12
CA LEU A 265 -11.45 4.04 -0.41
C LEU A 265 -10.25 3.30 -1.00
N SER A 266 -10.22 3.12 -2.32
CA SER A 266 -9.11 2.44 -3.00
C SER A 266 -7.80 3.20 -2.85
N PHE A 267 -7.80 4.52 -3.03
CA PHE A 267 -6.59 5.31 -2.91
C PHE A 267 -6.04 5.35 -1.47
N GLY A 268 -6.91 5.48 -0.45
CA GLY A 268 -6.50 5.46 0.95
C GLY A 268 -5.88 4.13 1.36
N PHE A 269 -6.48 3.01 0.96
CA PHE A 269 -5.94 1.68 1.24
C PHE A 269 -4.68 1.36 0.42
N ALA A 270 -4.52 1.94 -0.78
CA ALA A 270 -3.27 1.86 -1.51
C ALA A 270 -2.13 2.59 -0.76
N LEU A 271 -2.39 3.77 -0.19
CA LEU A 271 -1.42 4.48 0.66
C LEU A 271 -1.09 3.70 1.93
N LEU A 272 -2.08 3.07 2.56
CA LEU A 272 -1.86 2.17 3.70
C LEU A 272 -1.02 0.94 3.30
N ALA A 273 -1.23 0.36 2.12
CA ALA A 273 -0.40 -0.73 1.61
C ALA A 273 1.06 -0.28 1.42
N LEU A 274 1.31 0.91 0.88
CA LEU A 274 2.66 1.47 0.77
C LEU A 274 3.32 1.66 2.14
N ALA A 275 2.56 2.14 3.13
CA ALA A 275 3.03 2.23 4.52
C ALA A 275 3.39 0.84 5.08
N GLY A 276 2.52 -0.15 4.88
CA GLY A 276 2.74 -1.54 5.28
C GLY A 276 3.98 -2.17 4.64
N ILE A 277 4.19 -1.95 3.34
CA ILE A 277 5.40 -2.39 2.63
C ILE A 277 6.64 -1.77 3.27
N SER A 278 6.64 -0.46 3.53
CA SER A 278 7.75 0.21 4.21
C SER A 278 8.06 -0.44 5.56
N SER A 279 7.03 -0.74 6.36
CA SER A 279 7.19 -1.39 7.67
C SER A 279 7.72 -2.82 7.60
N ILE A 280 7.31 -3.60 6.60
CA ILE A 280 7.86 -4.93 6.34
C ILE A 280 9.33 -4.84 5.94
N LEU A 281 9.69 -3.88 5.07
CA LEU A 281 11.07 -3.66 4.67
C LEU A 281 11.96 -3.22 5.84
N LYS A 282 11.48 -2.32 6.72
CA LYS A 282 12.17 -1.96 7.97
C LYS A 282 12.42 -3.20 8.84
N SER A 283 11.41 -4.06 8.97
CA SER A 283 11.51 -5.31 9.73
C SER A 283 12.55 -6.26 9.15
N LEU A 284 12.60 -6.40 7.82
CA LEU A 284 13.63 -7.19 7.15
C LEU A 284 15.04 -6.63 7.37
N VAL A 285 15.21 -5.31 7.25
CA VAL A 285 16.50 -4.63 7.49
C VAL A 285 16.98 -4.90 8.90
N TYR A 286 16.09 -4.85 9.90
CA TYR A 286 16.47 -5.14 11.29
C TYR A 286 16.94 -6.59 11.48
N LEU A 287 16.23 -7.56 10.92
CA LEU A 287 16.48 -8.98 11.12
C LEU A 287 17.74 -9.47 10.37
N TYR A 288 17.90 -9.05 9.12
CA TYR A 288 18.86 -9.68 8.21
C TYR A 288 20.01 -8.77 7.76
N ALA A 289 19.92 -7.44 7.91
CA ALA A 289 20.99 -6.57 7.43
C ALA A 289 22.30 -6.76 8.23
N PRO A 290 23.46 -6.39 7.67
CA PRO A 290 24.72 -6.34 8.42
C PRO A 290 24.57 -5.52 9.71
N ARG A 291 25.22 -5.95 10.81
CA ARG A 291 25.03 -5.38 12.17
C ARG A 291 24.99 -3.85 12.22
N ARG A 292 25.89 -3.19 11.47
CA ARG A 292 26.01 -1.72 11.42
C ARG A 292 24.87 -0.98 10.70
N LEU A 293 24.00 -1.70 9.98
CA LEU A 293 22.86 -1.13 9.25
C LEU A 293 21.51 -1.46 9.89
N ARG A 294 21.45 -2.44 10.79
CA ARG A 294 20.21 -2.92 11.42
C ARG A 294 19.42 -1.83 12.16
N TRP A 295 20.12 -0.83 12.70
CA TRP A 295 19.49 0.30 13.40
C TRP A 295 18.54 1.10 12.51
N HIS A 296 18.73 1.11 11.19
CA HIS A 296 17.78 1.77 10.28
C HIS A 296 16.39 1.10 10.26
N GLY A 297 16.30 -0.15 10.68
CA GLY A 297 15.06 -0.92 10.77
C GLY A 297 14.52 -1.07 12.21
N SER A 298 15.16 -0.49 13.22
CA SER A 298 14.85 -0.73 14.64
C SER A 298 13.50 -0.19 15.12
N HIS A 299 12.73 0.49 14.26
CA HIS A 299 11.49 1.20 14.61
C HIS A 299 10.53 0.35 15.45
N TYR A 300 10.32 -0.91 15.07
CA TYR A 300 9.38 -1.82 15.72
C TYR A 300 9.98 -2.69 16.84
N SER A 301 11.29 -2.59 17.07
CA SER A 301 12.01 -3.42 18.06
C SER A 301 11.78 -2.97 19.51
N GLY A 302 11.25 -1.76 19.73
CA GLY A 302 11.13 -1.14 21.06
C GLY A 302 12.44 -0.54 21.58
N THR A 303 13.53 -0.61 20.82
CA THR A 303 14.82 0.01 21.14
C THR A 303 15.34 0.80 19.93
N PRO A 304 14.82 2.02 19.68
CA PRO A 304 15.14 2.79 18.46
C PRO A 304 16.64 3.03 18.28
N HIS A 305 17.38 3.17 19.38
CA HIS A 305 18.80 3.51 19.40
C HIS A 305 19.74 2.31 19.51
N ALA A 306 19.24 1.12 19.89
CA ALA A 306 20.10 -0.05 20.12
C ALA A 306 20.68 -0.54 18.79
N GLY A 307 21.96 -0.24 18.55
CA GLY A 307 22.66 -0.56 17.31
C GLY A 307 23.19 0.65 16.53
N GLN A 308 23.09 1.85 17.09
CA GLN A 308 23.82 3.02 16.58
C GLN A 308 25.33 2.72 16.51
N PRO A 309 26.09 3.26 15.55
CA PRO A 309 27.52 2.98 15.42
C PRO A 309 28.30 3.21 16.73
N ASP A 310 27.90 4.22 17.50
CA ASP A 310 28.51 4.58 18.78
C ASP A 310 28.26 3.48 19.86
N ASP A 311 27.05 2.93 19.92
CA ASP A 311 26.70 1.83 20.83
C ASP A 311 27.40 0.52 20.45
N LEU A 312 27.56 0.26 19.15
CA LEU A 312 28.28 -0.90 18.64
C LEU A 312 29.79 -0.80 18.92
N ALA A 313 30.36 0.40 18.79
CA ALA A 313 31.75 0.67 19.13
C ALA A 313 32.03 0.46 20.63
N MET A 314 31.09 0.88 21.50
CA MET A 314 31.18 0.68 22.95
C MET A 314 31.05 -0.78 23.37
N ARG A 315 30.23 -1.58 22.67
CA ARG A 315 30.12 -3.05 22.92
C ARG A 315 31.33 -3.83 22.41
N GLY A 316 31.95 -3.40 21.31
CA GLY A 316 33.20 -4.01 20.81
C GLY A 316 34.34 -3.92 21.81
N ARG A 317 34.49 -2.77 22.48
CA ARG A 317 35.53 -2.54 23.50
C ARG A 317 35.33 -3.31 24.82
N ARG A 318 34.17 -3.91 25.06
CA ARG A 318 33.88 -4.69 26.28
C ARG A 318 34.02 -6.20 26.07
N ALA A 319 34.29 -6.63 24.83
CA ALA A 319 34.42 -8.03 24.46
C ALA A 319 35.90 -8.47 24.31
N ASP A 320 36.83 -7.54 24.52
CA ASP A 320 38.28 -7.73 24.59
C ASP A 320 38.74 -7.58 26.05
#